data_AF-A0A6G2DH20-F1
#
_entry.id   AF-A0A6G2DH20-F1
#
_cell.length_a   1.000
_cell.length_b   1.000
_cell.length_c   1.000
_cell.angle_alpha   90.00
_cell.angle_beta   90.00
_cell.angle_gamma   90.00
#
_symmetry.space_group_name_H-M   'P 1'
#
loop_
_entity.id
_entity.type
_entity.pdbx_description
1 polymer ?
#
loop_
_entity_poly.entity_id
_entity_poly.type
_entity_poly.pdbx_seq_one_letter_code
_entity_poly.pdbx_strand_id
1 'polypeptide(L)' 'STANAQEVVAFLKDSPAVKEVLYTGRGGMISFKVADETRIPHILNSLKVFSFAESLGGVESLITYPTTQTHADIPAEVRH' A
#
# COMPACT_ATOMS: atom_id res chain seq x y z
N SER A 1 16.41 6.73 -1.46
CA SER A 1 15.59 7.87 -1.00
C SER A 1 14.79 7.43 0.22
N THR A 2 15.29 7.69 1.42
CA THR A 2 14.66 7.28 2.70
C THR A 2 13.79 8.39 3.28
N ALA A 3 14.11 9.66 2.97
CA ALA A 3 13.39 10.84 3.45
C ALA A 3 11.92 10.85 2.99
N ASN A 4 11.66 10.66 1.70
CA ASN A 4 10.29 10.62 1.17
C ASN A 4 9.46 9.51 1.82
N ALA A 5 10.07 8.34 2.06
CA ALA A 5 9.38 7.23 2.69
C ALA A 5 8.99 7.54 4.14
N GLN A 6 9.84 8.25 4.87
CA GLN A 6 9.55 8.70 6.23
C GLN A 6 8.39 9.70 6.26
N GLU A 7 8.32 10.63 5.31
CA GLU A 7 7.21 11.58 5.21
C GLU A 7 5.89 10.88 4.89
N VAL A 8 5.89 9.94 3.94
CA VAL A 8 4.70 9.14 3.61
C VAL A 8 4.26 8.31 4.82
N VAL A 9 5.19 7.70 5.55
CA VAL A 9 4.87 6.95 6.77
C VAL A 9 4.26 7.85 7.85
N ALA A 10 4.79 9.06 8.04
CA ALA A 10 4.24 10.02 9.00
C ALA A 10 2.81 10.40 8.63
N PHE A 11 2.56 10.71 7.36
CA PHE A 11 1.22 11.00 6.84
C PHE A 11 0.25 9.83 7.03
N LEU A 12 0.67 8.61 6.69
CA LEU A 12 -0.18 7.42 6.82
C LEU A 12 -0.52 7.11 8.28
N LYS A 13 0.40 7.34 9.22
CA LYS A 13 0.16 7.10 10.65
C LYS A 13 -0.83 8.09 11.28
N ASP A 14 -0.94 9.29 10.74
CA ASP A 14 -1.87 10.32 11.22
C ASP A 14 -3.28 10.17 10.61
N SER A 15 -3.41 9.37 9.55
CA SER A 15 -4.67 9.20 8.84
C SER A 15 -5.62 8.23 9.58
N PRO A 16 -6.86 8.64 9.93
CA PRO A 16 -7.84 7.74 10.54
C PRO A 16 -8.35 6.67 9.56
N ALA A 17 -8.07 6.82 8.26
CA ALA A 17 -8.39 5.83 7.25
C ALA A 17 -7.38 4.67 7.19
N VAL A 18 -6.31 4.72 7.98
CA VAL A 18 -5.24 3.72 8.01
C VAL A 18 -5.24 3.04 9.39
N LYS A 19 -5.33 1.70 9.39
CA LYS A 19 -5.28 0.87 10.61
C LYS A 19 -3.86 0.59 11.07
N GLU A 20 -2.96 0.35 10.12
CA GLU A 20 -1.62 -0.12 10.41
C GLU A 20 -0.66 0.32 9.32
N VAL A 21 0.58 0.69 9.70
CA VAL A 21 1.67 1.04 8.79
C VAL A 21 2.89 0.20 9.14
N LEU A 22 3.39 -0.54 8.15
CA LEU A 22 4.58 -1.39 8.24
C LEU A 22 5.71 -0.73 7.46
N TYR A 23 6.77 -0.33 8.18
CA TYR A 23 7.96 0.26 7.60
C TYR A 23 9.19 -0.11 8.42
N THR A 24 10.24 -0.62 7.78
CA THR A 24 11.48 -1.07 8.44
C THR A 24 12.44 0.07 8.80
N GLY A 25 12.08 1.32 8.48
CA GLY A 25 12.93 2.49 8.70
C GLY A 25 14.05 2.65 7.68
N ARG A 26 14.13 1.76 6.67
CA ARG A 26 15.17 1.75 5.64
C ARG A 26 14.55 1.50 4.27
N GLY A 27 15.10 2.16 3.24
CA GLY A 27 14.60 2.06 1.87
C GLY A 27 13.27 2.81 1.65
N GLY A 28 12.66 2.56 0.49
CA GLY A 28 11.43 3.22 0.04
C GLY A 28 10.17 2.35 0.11
N MET A 29 10.27 1.11 0.60
CA MET A 29 9.16 0.18 0.62
C MET A 29 8.30 0.39 1.87
N ILE A 30 7.01 0.64 1.69
CA ILE A 30 6.03 0.86 2.76
C ILE A 30 4.83 -0.03 2.47
N SER A 31 4.29 -0.67 3.51
CA SER A 31 3.01 -1.37 3.44
C SER A 31 2.07 -0.80 4.49
N PHE A 32 0.78 -0.75 4.20
CA PHE A 32 -0.21 -0.26 5.16
C PHE A 32 -1.56 -0.94 4.96
N LYS A 33 -2.36 -1.00 6.02
CA LYS A 33 -3.73 -1.54 6.02
C LYS A 33 -4.71 -0.40 6.15
N VAL A 34 -5.73 -0.37 5.29
CA VAL A 34 -6.81 0.62 5.37
C VAL A 34 -7.89 0.20 6.35
N ALA A 35 -8.59 1.16 6.92
CA ALA A 35 -9.68 0.92 7.85
C ALA A 35 -10.90 0.25 7.18
N ASP A 36 -11.19 0.63 5.95
CA ASP A 36 -12.32 0.18 5.16
C ASP A 36 -11.83 -0.29 3.78
N GLU A 37 -11.92 -1.61 3.55
CA GLU A 37 -11.49 -2.25 2.32
C GLU A 37 -12.34 -1.88 1.10
N THR A 38 -13.61 -1.49 1.32
CA THR A 38 -14.53 -1.11 0.24
C THR A 38 -14.06 0.17 -0.47
N ARG A 39 -13.21 0.96 0.20
CA ARG A 39 -12.62 2.19 -0.32
C ARG A 39 -11.38 1.95 -1.17
N ILE A 40 -10.81 0.75 -1.17
CA ILE A 40 -9.56 0.43 -1.88
C ILE A 40 -9.67 0.72 -3.39
N PRO A 41 -10.74 0.31 -4.11
CA PRO A 41 -10.89 0.67 -5.52
C PRO A 41 -10.88 2.18 -5.76
N HIS A 42 -11.52 2.95 -4.88
CA HIS A 42 -11.53 4.41 -4.98
C HIS A 42 -10.15 5.01 -4.70
N ILE A 43 -9.45 4.52 -3.68
CA ILE A 43 -8.08 4.93 -3.35
C ILE A 43 -7.17 4.69 -4.55
N LEU A 44 -7.16 3.47 -5.10
CA LEU A 44 -6.32 3.12 -6.25
C LEU A 44 -6.61 3.99 -7.48
N ASN A 45 -7.89 4.24 -7.79
CA ASN A 45 -8.28 5.10 -8.91
C ASN A 45 -7.98 6.60 -8.69
N SER A 46 -7.76 7.03 -7.45
CA SER A 46 -7.49 8.43 -7.12
C SER A 46 -6.00 8.80 -7.14
N LEU A 47 -5.10 7.80 -7.20
CA LEU A 47 -3.66 8.02 -7.19
C LEU A 47 -3.19 8.57 -8.53
N LYS A 48 -2.54 9.74 -8.48
CA LYS A 48 -1.99 10.42 -9.68
C LYS A 48 -0.47 10.29 -9.82
N VAL A 49 0.20 9.82 -8.76
CA VAL A 49 1.66 9.75 -8.64
C VAL A 49 2.13 8.30 -8.53
N PHE A 50 1.31 7.42 -7.97
CA PHE A 50 1.62 6.00 -7.87
C PHE A 50 1.01 5.26 -9.05
N SER A 51 1.87 4.63 -9.86
CA SER A 51 1.43 3.74 -10.93
C SER A 51 1.16 2.35 -10.34
N PHE A 52 0.09 1.72 -10.79
CA PHE A 52 -0.20 0.33 -10.43
C PHE A 52 0.73 -0.59 -11.20
N ALA A 53 1.61 -1.31 -10.50
CA ALA A 53 2.56 -2.23 -11.13
C ALA A 53 2.72 -3.50 -10.29
N GLU A 54 2.97 -4.61 -10.99
CA GLU A 54 3.21 -5.93 -10.41
C GLU A 54 4.64 -6.10 -9.86
N SER A 55 5.55 -5.17 -10.19
CA SER A 55 6.97 -5.21 -9.80
C SER A 55 7.35 -4.00 -8.95
N LEU A 56 8.28 -4.15 -8.00
CA LEU A 56 8.74 -3.11 -7.07
C LEU A 56 10.26 -2.90 -7.24
N GLY A 57 10.75 -1.67 -7.08
CA GLY A 57 12.20 -1.36 -7.08
C GLY A 57 12.71 -0.41 -8.18
N GLY A 58 11.83 0.13 -9.02
CA GLY A 58 12.15 1.22 -9.96
C GLY A 58 12.27 2.59 -9.28
N VAL A 59 12.65 3.62 -10.05
CA VAL A 59 12.64 5.03 -9.60
C VAL A 59 11.23 5.60 -9.44
N GLU A 60 10.23 4.89 -9.95
CA GLU A 60 8.83 5.26 -9.93
C GLU A 60 8.14 4.81 -8.64
N SER A 61 7.14 5.57 -8.20
CA SER A 61 6.31 5.21 -7.05
C SER A 61 5.28 4.18 -7.50
N LEU A 62 5.32 2.98 -6.92
CA LEU A 62 4.47 1.85 -7.31
C LEU A 62 3.60 1.41 -6.13
N ILE A 63 2.35 1.05 -6.40
CA ILE A 63 1.42 0.52 -5.40
C ILE A 63 0.85 -0.81 -5.88
N THR A 64 0.73 -1.77 -4.96
CA THR A 64 0.18 -3.10 -5.20
C THR A 64 -0.87 -3.38 -4.14
N TYR A 65 -2.01 -3.97 -4.53
CA TYR A 65 -3.04 -4.45 -3.61
C TYR A 65 -3.17 -5.98 -3.75
N PRO A 66 -2.46 -6.77 -2.92
CA PRO A 66 -2.32 -8.21 -3.12
C PRO A 66 -3.64 -8.99 -3.12
N THR A 67 -4.65 -8.52 -2.37
CA THR A 67 -5.93 -9.23 -2.20
C THR A 67 -6.74 -9.37 -3.49
N THR A 68 -6.62 -8.43 -4.43
CA THR A 68 -7.36 -8.49 -5.71
C THR A 68 -6.52 -8.93 -6.89
N GLN A 69 -5.20 -9.04 -6.76
CA GLN A 69 -4.34 -9.01 -7.94
C GLN A 69 -3.88 -10.38 -8.47
N THR A 70 -3.87 -11.49 -7.72
CA THR A 70 -3.57 -12.82 -8.32
C THR A 70 -4.17 -14.07 -7.68
N HIS A 71 -5.04 -14.01 -6.66
CA HIS A 71 -5.55 -15.24 -6.04
C HIS A 71 -7.06 -15.19 -5.81
N ALA A 72 -7.82 -15.28 -6.92
CA ALA A 72 -9.22 -15.68 -6.87
C ALA A 72 -9.40 -17.09 -6.26
N ASP A 73 -8.33 -17.89 -6.21
CA ASP A 73 -8.34 -19.29 -5.75
C ASP A 73 -7.79 -19.53 -4.32
N ILE A 74 -7.40 -18.50 -3.56
CA ILE A 74 -7.05 -18.70 -2.13
C ILE A 74 -8.34 -18.62 -1.29
N PRO A 75 -8.72 -19.71 -0.60
CA PRO A 75 -9.84 -19.71 0.32
C PRO A 75 -9.68 -18.61 1.38
N ALA A 76 -10.80 -17.98 1.74
CA ALA A 76 -10.81 -16.86 2.69
C ALA A 76 -10.08 -17.17 4.02
N GLU A 77 -10.00 -18.45 4.39
CA GLU A 77 -9.40 -18.97 5.61
C GLU A 77 -7.87 -18.77 5.71
N VAL A 78 -7.17 -18.53 4.60
CA VAL A 78 -5.68 -18.38 4.57
C VAL A 78 -5.25 -16.91 4.42
N ARG A 79 -6.19 -15.96 4.41
CA ARG A 79 -5.88 -14.52 4.26
C ARG A 79 -5.43 -13.82 5.55
N HIS A 80 -5.25 -14.56 6.65
CA HIS A 80 -4.87 -14.04 7.98
C HIS A 80 -3.44 -14.39 8.38
#